data_AF-A0A7K3EMD3-F1
#
_entry.id   AF-A0A7K3EMD3-F1
#
_cell.length_a   1.000
_cell.length_b   1.000
_cell.length_c   1.000
_cell.angle_alpha   90.00
_cell.angle_beta   90.00
_cell.angle_gamma   90.00
#
_symmetry.space_group_name_H-M   'P 1'
#
loop_
_entity.id
_entity.type
_entity.pdbx_description
1 polymer ?
#
loop_
_entity_poly.entity_id
_entity_poly.type
_entity_poly.pdbx_seq_one_letter_code
_entity_poly.pdbx_strand_id
1 'polypeptide(L)'
;MTRRLVLLFLAAFLLIGSAGQAQAAGYRYWSFWDRDGERWVYATQGPSLTRPSDGDVQGFRFAVSEDSADAAQPRGAADFASICAKTPAEDGSKRVALVLDFGTASDAPSGERPPAPRTACAQVDPDATTADALADVAGPLRYDTDALLCAIAGYPKSGCGEQVSGRTSPTATASPGRQAEEDGADEDGGPSVGLIAGIAVVAVLAGATTWQARRRRNAGD
;
A
#
# COMPACT_ATOMS: atom_id res chain seq x y z
N MET A 1 29.04 -42.00 -8.45
CA MET A 1 27.76 -41.26 -8.44
C MET A 1 27.87 -39.94 -7.65
N THR A 2 28.30 -39.98 -6.38
CA THR A 2 28.61 -38.82 -5.50
C THR A 2 28.97 -37.50 -6.20
N ARG A 3 30.00 -37.46 -7.06
CA ARG A 3 30.45 -36.21 -7.74
C ARG A 3 29.39 -35.53 -8.61
N ARG A 4 28.38 -36.26 -9.14
CA ARG A 4 27.21 -35.67 -9.83
C ARG A 4 26.14 -35.17 -8.84
N LEU A 5 25.97 -35.87 -7.71
CA LEU A 5 25.05 -35.45 -6.64
C LEU A 5 25.49 -34.12 -6.02
N VAL A 6 26.79 -33.95 -5.77
CA VAL A 6 27.38 -32.72 -5.24
C VAL A 6 27.16 -31.54 -6.19
N LEU A 7 27.35 -31.73 -7.50
CA LEU A 7 27.09 -30.68 -8.49
C LEU A 7 25.61 -30.29 -8.58
N LEU A 8 24.69 -31.25 -8.47
CA LEU A 8 23.25 -30.98 -8.40
C LEU A 8 22.86 -30.23 -7.11
N PHE A 9 23.46 -30.58 -5.96
CA PHE A 9 23.26 -29.85 -4.71
C PHE A 9 23.78 -28.42 -4.78
N LEU A 10 24.98 -28.19 -5.33
CA LEU A 10 25.54 -26.83 -5.52
C LEU A 10 24.69 -25.99 -6.48
N ALA A 11 24.21 -26.57 -7.59
CA ALA A 11 23.32 -25.88 -8.52
C ALA A 11 21.98 -25.50 -7.86
N ALA A 12 21.39 -26.41 -7.07
CA ALA A 12 20.18 -26.10 -6.31
C ALA A 12 20.41 -24.99 -5.27
N PHE A 13 21.53 -25.02 -4.55
CA PHE A 13 21.87 -24.01 -3.54
C PHE A 13 22.08 -22.62 -4.16
N LEU A 14 22.73 -22.55 -5.34
CA LEU A 14 22.89 -21.31 -6.11
C LEU A 14 21.55 -20.75 -6.59
N LEU A 15 20.64 -21.59 -7.08
CA LEU A 15 19.30 -21.17 -7.52
C LEU A 15 18.43 -20.65 -6.36
N ILE A 16 18.53 -21.27 -5.17
CA ILE A 16 17.86 -20.79 -3.96
C ILE A 16 18.47 -19.46 -3.49
N GLY A 17 19.81 -19.32 -3.55
CA GLY A 17 20.51 -18.09 -3.18
C GLY A 17 20.21 -16.88 -4.10
N SER A 18 19.70 -17.11 -5.31
CA SER A 18 19.26 -16.06 -6.24
C SER A 18 17.80 -15.62 -6.07
N ALA A 19 17.07 -16.15 -5.08
CA ALA A 19 15.76 -15.65 -4.70
C ALA A 19 15.88 -14.30 -3.98
N GLY A 20 16.09 -13.24 -4.76
CA GLY A 20 16.08 -11.86 -4.26
C GLY A 20 14.80 -11.60 -3.47
N GLN A 21 14.93 -11.07 -2.25
CA GLN A 21 13.77 -10.83 -1.40
C GLN A 21 12.80 -9.88 -2.12
N ALA A 22 11.58 -10.35 -2.34
CA ALA A 22 10.46 -9.51 -2.75
C ALA A 22 10.10 -8.59 -1.57
N GLN A 23 10.85 -7.49 -1.44
CA GLN A 23 10.52 -6.38 -0.55
C GLN A 23 9.13 -5.88 -0.95
N ALA A 24 8.15 -6.00 -0.05
CA ALA A 24 6.83 -5.49 -0.30
C ALA A 24 6.92 -3.97 -0.51
N ALA A 25 6.43 -3.50 -1.65
CA ALA A 25 6.58 -2.11 -2.04
C ALA A 25 5.45 -1.29 -1.42
N GLY A 26 5.71 -0.69 -0.25
CA GLY A 26 4.71 0.03 0.53
C GLY A 26 4.12 1.22 -0.22
N TYR A 27 2.81 1.42 -0.07
CA TYR A 27 2.06 2.49 -0.73
C TYR A 27 1.86 3.68 0.21
N ARG A 28 1.92 4.90 -0.30
CA ARG A 28 1.65 6.14 0.45
C ARG A 28 0.20 6.58 0.26
N TYR A 29 -0.65 6.39 1.26
CA TYR A 29 -2.09 6.67 1.16
C TYR A 29 -2.72 7.15 2.47
N TRP A 30 -3.95 7.67 2.37
CA TRP A 30 -4.83 7.90 3.51
C TRP A 30 -5.56 6.61 3.87
N SER A 31 -5.10 5.93 4.93
CA SER A 31 -5.84 4.83 5.55
C SER A 31 -7.05 5.34 6.33
N PHE A 32 -8.13 4.55 6.34
CA PHE A 32 -9.42 4.90 6.94
C PHE A 32 -9.83 3.85 7.98
N TRP A 33 -10.33 4.32 9.13
CA TRP A 33 -10.51 3.52 10.34
C TRP A 33 -11.81 3.87 11.05
N ASP A 34 -12.54 2.85 11.49
CA ASP A 34 -13.67 2.96 12.40
C ASP A 34 -13.19 2.78 13.85
N ARG A 35 -13.81 3.43 14.84
CA ARG A 35 -13.45 3.32 16.26
C ARG A 35 -14.35 2.31 16.99
N ASP A 36 -13.78 1.19 17.39
CA ASP A 36 -14.41 0.21 18.29
C ASP A 36 -13.95 0.44 19.74
N GLY A 37 -14.67 1.33 20.44
CA GLY A 37 -14.35 1.75 21.81
C GLY A 37 -13.00 2.47 21.88
N GLU A 38 -11.99 1.80 22.46
CA GLU A 38 -10.62 2.33 22.51
C GLU A 38 -9.73 1.91 21.33
N ARG A 39 -10.23 1.03 20.44
CA ARG A 39 -9.46 0.41 19.35
C ARG A 39 -9.80 1.01 18.00
N TRP A 40 -8.83 1.02 17.08
CA TRP A 40 -9.09 1.25 15.67
C TRP A 40 -9.31 -0.08 14.94
N VAL A 41 -10.31 -0.11 14.06
CA VAL A 41 -10.60 -1.20 13.14
C VAL A 41 -10.42 -0.65 11.71
N TYR A 42 -9.68 -1.37 10.85
CA TYR A 42 -9.48 -0.91 9.48
C TYR A 42 -10.81 -0.96 8.73
N ALA A 43 -11.23 0.16 8.15
CA ALA A 43 -12.54 0.27 7.53
C ALA A 43 -12.63 -0.58 6.25
N THR A 44 -13.62 -1.47 6.19
CA THR A 44 -13.86 -2.34 5.02
C THR A 44 -14.71 -1.67 3.94
N GLN A 45 -15.18 -0.45 4.19
CA GLN A 45 -15.94 0.39 3.26
C GLN A 45 -15.28 1.77 3.16
N GLY A 46 -15.36 2.39 1.98
CA GLY A 46 -14.80 3.73 1.76
C GLY A 46 -15.60 4.84 2.48
N PRO A 47 -14.97 5.99 2.80
CA PRO A 47 -15.63 7.10 3.49
C PRO A 47 -16.94 7.58 2.85
N SER A 48 -17.03 7.50 1.52
CA SER A 48 -18.19 7.91 0.71
C SER A 48 -19.34 6.89 0.71
N LEU A 49 -19.19 5.76 1.41
CA LEU A 49 -20.22 4.72 1.59
C LEU A 49 -20.58 4.56 3.08
N THR A 50 -19.58 4.64 3.97
CA THR A 50 -19.78 4.54 5.43
C THR A 50 -20.58 5.71 5.97
N ARG A 51 -21.78 5.42 6.52
CA ARG A 51 -22.69 6.38 7.17
C ARG A 51 -22.68 6.17 8.70
N PRO A 52 -21.83 6.90 9.45
CA PRO A 52 -21.76 6.78 10.91
C PRO A 52 -23.00 7.33 11.62
N SER A 53 -23.16 6.97 12.89
CA SER A 53 -24.17 7.45 13.84
C SER A 53 -23.78 8.80 14.48
N ASP A 54 -24.70 9.45 15.20
CA ASP A 54 -24.31 10.46 16.20
C ASP A 54 -23.54 9.77 17.32
N GLY A 55 -22.34 10.25 17.63
CA GLY A 55 -21.47 9.65 18.65
C GLY A 55 -20.26 8.87 18.12
N ASP A 56 -20.23 8.54 16.82
CA ASP A 56 -19.16 7.74 16.24
C ASP A 56 -17.87 8.56 16.04
N VAL A 57 -16.72 7.88 16.13
CA VAL A 57 -15.38 8.45 15.93
C VAL A 57 -14.71 7.80 14.72
N GLN A 58 -14.45 8.57 13.67
CA GLN A 58 -13.85 8.11 12.42
C GLN A 58 -12.42 8.62 12.28
N GLY A 59 -11.51 7.75 11.83
CA GLY A 59 -10.07 7.98 11.83
C GLY A 59 -9.45 8.00 10.44
N PHE A 60 -8.66 9.04 10.15
CA PHE A 60 -7.90 9.17 8.91
C PHE A 60 -6.41 9.27 9.22
N ARG A 61 -5.60 8.39 8.63
CA ARG A 61 -4.16 8.32 8.88
C ARG A 61 -3.37 8.22 7.59
N PHE A 62 -2.58 9.25 7.29
CA PHE A 62 -1.67 9.26 6.16
C PHE A 62 -0.35 8.57 6.54
N ALA A 63 0.03 7.54 5.79
CA ALA A 63 1.23 6.76 6.06
C ALA A 63 1.78 6.09 4.80
N VAL A 64 3.01 5.56 4.90
CA VAL A 64 3.47 4.48 4.01
C VAL A 64 3.18 3.14 4.69
N SER A 65 2.37 2.27 4.06
CA SER A 65 2.03 0.94 4.58
C SER A 65 2.12 -0.12 3.47
N GLU A 66 2.44 -1.36 3.81
CA GLU A 66 2.59 -2.45 2.82
C GLU A 66 1.23 -2.96 2.32
N ASP A 67 0.29 -3.21 3.23
CA ASP A 67 -1.11 -3.49 2.92
C ASP A 67 -2.06 -2.89 4.00
N SER A 68 -3.26 -3.46 4.18
CA SER A 68 -4.25 -3.04 5.19
C SER A 68 -4.13 -3.76 6.54
N ALA A 69 -3.41 -4.88 6.63
CA ALA A 69 -3.15 -5.59 7.88
C ALA A 69 -2.03 -4.90 8.68
N ASP A 70 -0.98 -4.46 7.99
CA ASP A 70 0.14 -3.69 8.55
C ASP A 70 -0.05 -2.15 8.40
N ALA A 71 -1.29 -1.70 8.15
CA ALA A 71 -1.61 -0.29 8.01
C ALA A 71 -1.41 0.49 9.32
N ALA A 72 -0.73 1.64 9.23
CA ALA A 72 -0.54 2.51 10.39
C ALA A 72 -1.88 3.08 10.89
N GLN A 73 -2.14 3.00 12.20
CA GLN A 73 -3.35 3.53 12.83
C GLN A 73 -3.27 5.03 13.16
N PRO A 74 -4.41 5.75 13.26
CA PRO A 74 -4.44 7.15 13.69
C PRO A 74 -3.91 7.32 15.12
N ARG A 75 -2.94 8.21 15.33
CA ARG A 75 -2.33 8.44 16.65
C ARG A 75 -3.18 9.38 17.49
N GLY A 76 -3.37 9.02 18.76
CA GLY A 76 -4.14 9.78 19.73
C GLY A 76 -5.14 8.91 20.49
N ALA A 77 -5.71 9.47 21.55
CA ALA A 77 -6.69 8.78 22.41
C ALA A 77 -7.93 9.65 22.68
N ALA A 78 -8.17 10.69 21.88
CA ALA A 78 -9.35 11.52 21.99
C ALA A 78 -10.59 10.75 21.52
N ASP A 79 -11.63 10.75 22.34
CA ASP A 79 -12.92 10.11 22.13
C ASP A 79 -13.97 11.11 21.61
N PHE A 80 -15.17 10.62 21.30
CA PHE A 80 -16.28 11.50 20.88
C PHE A 80 -16.57 12.60 21.92
N ALA A 81 -16.59 12.26 23.21
CA ALA A 81 -16.94 13.19 24.28
C ALA A 81 -15.97 14.37 24.38
N SER A 82 -14.67 14.15 24.18
CA SER A 82 -13.66 15.22 24.16
C SER A 82 -13.58 15.96 22.82
N ILE A 83 -13.78 15.29 21.69
CA ILE A 83 -13.74 15.90 20.34
C ILE A 83 -14.96 16.81 20.12
N CYS A 84 -16.16 16.32 20.45
CA CYS A 84 -17.43 17.02 20.28
C CYS A 84 -17.89 17.79 21.53
N ALA A 85 -17.01 18.00 22.53
CA ALA A 85 -17.31 18.65 23.81
C ALA A 85 -17.94 20.06 23.71
N LYS A 86 -17.81 20.71 22.55
CA LYS A 86 -18.34 22.06 22.27
C LYS A 86 -19.46 22.08 21.22
N THR A 87 -19.86 20.92 20.72
CA THR A 87 -20.88 20.74 19.68
C THR A 87 -22.12 20.11 20.31
N PRO A 88 -23.13 20.92 20.72
CA PRO A 88 -24.37 20.39 21.26
C PRO A 88 -25.09 19.53 20.22
N ALA A 89 -25.89 18.56 20.68
CA ALA A 89 -26.81 17.87 19.78
C ALA A 89 -27.90 18.85 19.29
N GLU A 90 -28.29 18.74 18.03
CA GLU A 90 -29.37 19.53 17.41
C GLU A 90 -30.30 18.58 16.66
N ASP A 91 -31.62 18.75 16.85
CA ASP A 91 -32.64 17.88 16.28
C ASP A 91 -32.57 17.89 14.75
N GLY A 92 -32.54 16.69 14.14
CA GLY A 92 -32.39 16.54 12.69
C GLY A 92 -30.95 16.60 12.19
N SER A 93 -29.94 16.66 13.07
CA SER A 93 -28.52 16.50 12.74
C SER A 93 -27.90 15.29 13.44
N LYS A 94 -26.69 14.91 13.02
CA LYS A 94 -25.78 14.03 13.77
C LYS A 94 -24.38 14.64 13.83
N ARG A 95 -23.63 14.27 14.86
CA ARG A 95 -22.24 14.69 15.04
C ARG A 95 -21.29 13.52 14.84
N VAL A 96 -20.28 13.73 14.02
CA VAL A 96 -19.24 12.75 13.72
C VAL A 96 -17.90 13.30 14.20
N ALA A 97 -17.26 12.61 15.14
CA ALA A 97 -15.92 12.97 15.60
C ALA A 97 -14.88 12.45 14.60
N LEU A 98 -13.93 13.30 14.20
CA LEU A 98 -12.92 13.00 13.20
C LEU A 98 -11.52 13.16 13.80
N VAL A 99 -10.69 12.11 13.67
CA VAL A 99 -9.26 12.11 14.02
C VAL A 99 -8.45 12.19 12.74
N LEU A 100 -7.76 13.31 12.52
CA LEU A 100 -7.03 13.61 11.28
C LEU A 100 -5.53 13.58 11.54
N ASP A 101 -4.91 12.43 11.27
CA ASP A 101 -3.47 12.18 11.43
C ASP A 101 -2.74 12.27 10.08
N PHE A 102 -2.20 13.45 9.80
CA PHE A 102 -1.51 13.80 8.55
C PHE A 102 -0.15 13.11 8.31
N GLY A 103 0.31 12.26 9.22
CA GLY A 103 1.58 11.55 9.04
C GLY A 103 2.71 12.02 9.95
N THR A 104 3.90 11.48 9.68
CA THR A 104 5.21 11.88 10.20
C THR A 104 6.07 12.44 9.07
N ALA A 105 7.20 13.05 9.39
CA ALA A 105 8.16 13.49 8.38
C ALA A 105 8.69 12.34 7.49
N SER A 106 8.63 11.08 7.96
CA SER A 106 8.96 9.88 7.19
C SER A 106 7.82 9.35 6.30
N ASP A 107 6.57 9.76 6.54
CA ASP A 107 5.42 9.40 5.71
C ASP A 107 5.27 10.35 4.50
N ALA A 108 5.77 11.58 4.63
CA ALA A 108 5.53 12.67 3.67
C ALA A 108 6.11 12.42 2.27
N PRO A 109 5.53 13.04 1.22
CA PRO A 109 6.19 13.22 -0.07
C PRO A 109 7.47 14.07 0.05
N SER A 110 8.40 13.93 -0.90
CA SER A 110 9.66 14.67 -0.89
C SER A 110 9.43 16.19 -0.96
N GLY A 111 10.03 16.93 -0.03
CA GLY A 111 9.88 18.38 0.09
C GLY A 111 8.61 18.86 0.79
N GLU A 112 7.66 17.97 1.09
CA GLU A 112 6.47 18.30 1.89
C GLU A 112 6.72 18.11 3.39
N ARG A 113 5.79 18.64 4.21
CA ARG A 113 5.76 18.45 5.67
C ARG A 113 4.30 18.23 6.08
N PRO A 114 3.99 17.22 6.90
CA PRO A 114 2.63 17.05 7.42
C PRO A 114 2.17 18.27 8.22
N PRO A 115 0.91 18.69 8.08
CA PRO A 115 0.21 19.42 9.13
C PRO A 115 0.30 18.70 10.49
N ALA A 116 0.10 19.43 11.58
CA ALA A 116 -0.04 18.79 12.89
C ALA A 116 -1.31 17.91 12.92
N PRO A 117 -1.28 16.73 13.58
CA PRO A 117 -2.48 15.93 13.76
C PRO A 117 -3.51 16.73 14.57
N ARG A 118 -4.77 16.68 14.16
CA ARG A 118 -5.87 17.41 14.81
C ARG A 118 -7.13 16.56 14.87
N THR A 119 -8.05 16.95 15.75
CA THR A 119 -9.41 16.46 15.74
C THR A 119 -10.38 17.52 15.22
N ALA A 120 -11.57 17.10 14.84
CA ALA A 120 -12.70 17.99 14.56
C ALA A 120 -14.03 17.26 14.84
N CYS A 121 -15.09 18.01 15.11
CA CYS A 121 -16.44 17.49 15.21
C CYS A 121 -17.26 18.09 14.07
N ALA A 122 -17.68 17.27 13.12
CA ALA A 122 -18.59 17.68 12.05
C ALA A 122 -20.03 17.56 12.54
N GLN A 123 -20.92 18.46 12.11
CA GLN A 123 -22.36 18.39 12.41
C GLN A 123 -23.14 18.45 11.10
N VAL A 124 -23.77 17.32 10.75
CA VAL A 124 -24.22 17.00 9.39
C VAL A 124 -25.58 16.33 9.37
N ASP A 125 -26.18 16.21 8.18
CA ASP A 125 -27.46 15.52 7.98
C ASP A 125 -27.43 14.07 8.51
N PRO A 126 -28.56 13.49 8.97
CA PRO A 126 -28.59 12.15 9.56
C PRO A 126 -28.13 11.05 8.59
N ASP A 127 -28.37 11.23 7.30
CA ASP A 127 -27.95 10.31 6.24
C ASP A 127 -26.50 10.52 5.78
N ALA A 128 -25.80 11.57 6.21
CA ALA A 128 -24.48 11.96 5.68
C ALA A 128 -23.42 10.85 5.82
N THR A 129 -22.51 10.77 4.85
CA THR A 129 -21.38 9.83 4.85
C THR A 129 -20.19 10.38 5.64
N THR A 130 -19.19 9.53 5.89
CA THR A 130 -17.92 9.99 6.48
C THR A 130 -17.18 10.96 5.54
N ALA A 131 -17.35 10.83 4.22
CA ALA A 131 -16.79 11.79 3.27
C ALA A 131 -17.44 13.18 3.39
N ASP A 132 -18.75 13.26 3.59
CA ASP A 132 -19.48 14.52 3.78
C ASP A 132 -19.04 15.21 5.08
N ALA A 133 -19.00 14.44 6.19
CA ALA A 133 -18.49 14.91 7.48
C ALA A 133 -17.03 15.38 7.39
N LEU A 134 -16.20 14.70 6.61
CA LEU A 134 -14.80 15.09 6.38
C LEU A 134 -14.69 16.37 5.52
N ALA A 135 -15.57 16.55 4.53
CA ALA A 135 -15.57 17.73 3.68
C ALA A 135 -15.91 19.01 4.47
N ASP A 136 -16.90 18.93 5.36
CA ASP A 136 -17.34 20.01 6.27
C ASP A 136 -16.17 20.59 7.09
N VAL A 137 -15.40 19.74 7.78
CA VAL A 137 -14.37 20.18 8.74
C VAL A 137 -12.92 20.07 8.24
N ALA A 138 -12.70 19.56 7.03
CA ALA A 138 -11.36 19.31 6.49
C ALA A 138 -11.21 19.47 4.97
N GLY A 139 -12.10 20.20 4.30
CA GLY A 139 -11.88 20.64 2.92
C GLY A 139 -10.62 21.52 2.74
N PRO A 140 -10.06 21.62 1.51
CA PRO A 140 -10.47 20.88 0.32
C PRO A 140 -9.99 19.42 0.36
N LEU A 141 -10.86 18.52 -0.08
CA LEU A 141 -10.52 17.12 -0.32
C LEU A 141 -10.12 16.93 -1.79
N ARG A 142 -9.28 15.93 -2.07
CA ARG A 142 -8.95 15.48 -3.43
C ARG A 142 -9.12 13.99 -3.52
N TYR A 143 -9.78 13.54 -4.58
CA TYR A 143 -9.95 12.13 -4.94
C TYR A 143 -9.39 11.87 -6.35
N ASP A 144 -9.14 10.62 -6.70
CA ASP A 144 -8.83 10.18 -8.06
C ASP A 144 -10.08 9.63 -8.79
N THR A 145 -9.87 8.97 -9.93
CA THR A 145 -10.92 8.35 -10.75
C THR A 145 -11.58 7.14 -10.10
N ASP A 146 -10.90 6.49 -9.17
CA ASP A 146 -11.32 5.26 -8.50
C ASP A 146 -11.86 5.55 -7.08
N ALA A 147 -12.08 6.84 -6.78
CA ALA A 147 -12.55 7.40 -5.52
C ALA A 147 -11.63 7.15 -4.31
N LEU A 148 -10.33 6.93 -4.53
CA LEU A 148 -9.33 6.92 -3.47
C LEU A 148 -9.15 8.34 -2.91
N LEU A 149 -9.12 8.47 -1.58
CA LEU A 149 -8.89 9.75 -0.91
C LEU A 149 -7.40 10.15 -1.01
N CYS A 150 -7.09 11.02 -1.96
CA CYS A 150 -5.73 11.47 -2.23
C CYS A 150 -5.24 12.54 -1.26
N ALA A 151 -6.12 13.46 -0.83
CA ALA A 151 -5.73 14.56 0.07
C ALA A 151 -6.87 15.02 0.98
N ILE A 152 -6.50 15.45 2.19
CA ILE A 152 -7.34 16.11 3.18
C ILE A 152 -6.75 17.49 3.47
N ALA A 153 -7.56 18.54 3.54
CA ALA A 153 -7.13 19.93 3.72
C ALA A 153 -5.97 20.35 2.78
N GLY A 154 -5.95 19.83 1.55
CA GLY A 154 -4.89 20.05 0.57
C GLY A 154 -3.55 19.35 0.82
N TYR A 155 -3.47 18.38 1.75
CA TYR A 155 -2.28 17.55 2.00
C TYR A 155 -2.53 16.06 1.72
N PRO A 156 -1.61 15.35 1.04
CA PRO A 156 -0.44 15.87 0.31
C PRO A 156 -0.85 16.73 -0.89
N LYS A 157 0.02 17.69 -1.26
CA LYS A 157 -0.24 18.61 -2.37
C LYS A 157 -0.32 17.89 -3.71
N SER A 158 0.46 16.83 -3.87
CA SER A 158 0.47 15.97 -5.07
C SER A 158 0.41 14.48 -4.70
N GLY A 159 0.23 13.64 -5.72
CA GLY A 159 0.20 12.19 -5.58
C GLY A 159 -1.12 11.60 -5.05
N CYS A 160 -1.31 10.31 -5.23
CA CYS A 160 -2.43 9.52 -4.73
C CYS A 160 -2.05 8.02 -4.72
N GLY A 161 -1.66 7.48 -3.57
CA GLY A 161 -1.37 6.05 -3.46
C GLY A 161 -0.05 5.60 -4.10
N GLU A 162 0.96 6.48 -4.25
CA GLU A 162 2.24 6.09 -4.87
C GLU A 162 2.89 4.89 -4.17
N GLN A 163 3.31 3.92 -4.98
CA GLN A 163 4.25 2.89 -4.53
C GLN A 163 5.59 3.55 -4.18
N VAL A 164 6.03 3.33 -2.94
CA VAL A 164 7.32 3.78 -2.42
C VAL A 164 8.30 2.62 -2.53
N SER A 165 9.32 2.76 -3.36
CA SER A 165 10.38 1.76 -3.48
C SER A 165 10.99 1.45 -2.11
N GLY A 166 11.07 0.15 -1.78
CA GLY A 166 11.67 -0.33 -0.53
C GLY A 166 13.02 0.34 -0.28
N ARG A 167 13.22 0.88 0.93
CA ARG A 167 14.34 1.77 1.24
C ARG A 167 15.65 0.99 1.27
N THR A 168 16.35 0.92 0.14
CA THR A 168 17.69 0.31 0.04
C THR A 168 18.60 0.89 1.11
N SER A 169 18.95 0.07 2.10
CA SER A 169 19.90 0.44 3.16
C SER A 169 21.23 0.85 2.51
N PRO A 170 21.74 2.08 2.74
CA PRO A 170 22.98 2.53 2.13
C PRO A 170 24.18 1.95 2.89
N THR A 171 24.42 0.65 2.73
CA THR A 171 25.62 -0.03 3.22
C THR A 171 26.81 0.46 2.40
N ALA A 172 27.51 1.46 2.94
CA ALA A 172 28.66 2.05 2.28
C ALA A 172 29.84 1.08 2.21
N THR A 173 30.48 1.00 1.04
CA THR A 173 31.93 1.22 0.89
C THR A 173 32.21 1.51 -0.58
N ALA A 174 32.63 2.74 -0.87
CA ALA A 174 33.16 3.11 -2.17
C ALA A 174 34.70 3.08 -2.12
N SER A 175 35.33 2.41 -3.09
CA SER A 175 36.73 2.64 -3.47
C SER A 175 36.97 2.19 -4.91
N PRO A 176 37.91 2.82 -5.66
CA PRO A 176 37.66 3.09 -7.06
C PRO A 176 38.56 2.35 -8.05
N GLY A 177 38.13 2.33 -9.31
CA GLY A 177 38.81 1.76 -10.47
C GLY A 177 37.81 1.02 -11.36
N ARG A 178 37.79 1.18 -12.69
CA ARG A 178 38.74 1.81 -13.60
C ARG A 178 38.00 2.45 -14.78
N GLN A 179 38.53 3.54 -15.34
CA GLN A 179 38.00 4.18 -16.54
C GLN A 179 38.18 3.32 -17.80
N ALA A 180 37.23 3.42 -18.72
CA ALA A 180 37.43 3.15 -20.14
C ALA A 180 36.38 3.88 -20.98
N GLU A 181 36.87 4.69 -21.88
CA GLU A 181 36.27 5.25 -23.08
C GLU A 181 36.64 4.28 -24.26
N GLU A 182 35.94 4.09 -25.39
CA GLU A 182 34.99 4.82 -26.26
C GLU A 182 34.08 3.76 -26.95
N ASP A 183 32.97 3.99 -27.70
CA ASP A 183 31.93 5.04 -27.81
C ASP A 183 30.82 4.51 -28.79
N GLY A 184 29.65 5.17 -28.91
CA GLY A 184 28.82 5.14 -30.14
C GLY A 184 27.47 4.38 -30.15
N ALA A 185 26.42 5.13 -30.50
CA ALA A 185 25.23 4.79 -31.32
C ALA A 185 24.22 3.68 -30.93
N ASP A 186 22.98 4.16 -30.74
CA ASP A 186 21.70 3.66 -31.27
C ASP A 186 21.01 2.37 -30.76
N GLU A 187 19.73 2.29 -31.10
CA GLU A 187 18.67 1.53 -30.42
C GLU A 187 18.61 0.04 -30.79
N ASP A 188 18.45 -0.85 -29.79
CA ASP A 188 17.53 -1.99 -29.95
C ASP A 188 16.99 -2.52 -28.60
N GLY A 189 15.82 -3.15 -28.63
CA GLY A 189 15.06 -3.56 -27.44
C GLY A 189 15.61 -4.81 -26.76
N GLY A 190 16.32 -4.65 -25.64
CA GLY A 190 16.89 -5.76 -24.85
C GLY A 190 15.87 -6.85 -24.47
N PRO A 191 16.13 -8.15 -24.76
CA PRO A 191 15.13 -9.20 -24.56
C PRO A 191 14.71 -9.40 -23.10
N SER A 192 13.41 -9.31 -22.83
CA SER A 192 12.80 -9.55 -21.52
C SER A 192 13.09 -10.98 -21.02
N VAL A 193 14.11 -11.14 -20.17
CA VAL A 193 14.62 -12.46 -19.71
C VAL A 193 13.52 -13.31 -19.07
N GLY A 194 12.58 -12.68 -18.35
CA GLY A 194 11.41 -13.33 -17.76
C GLY A 194 10.42 -13.91 -18.78
N LEU A 195 10.30 -13.33 -19.98
CA LEU A 195 9.44 -13.86 -21.05
C LEU A 195 10.03 -15.15 -21.62
N ILE A 196 11.35 -15.18 -21.86
CA ILE A 196 12.06 -16.37 -22.35
C ILE A 196 12.00 -17.49 -21.30
N ALA A 197 12.20 -17.16 -20.02
CA ALA A 197 12.04 -18.10 -18.91
C ALA A 197 10.61 -18.66 -18.82
N GLY A 198 9.58 -17.82 -18.95
CA GLY A 198 8.18 -18.24 -18.94
C GLY A 198 7.83 -19.20 -20.08
N ILE A 199 8.25 -18.89 -21.31
CA ILE A 199 8.05 -19.75 -22.48
C ILE A 199 8.72 -21.13 -22.29
N ALA A 200 9.94 -21.17 -21.74
CA ALA A 200 10.64 -22.41 -21.46
C ALA A 200 9.90 -23.31 -20.46
N VAL A 201 9.33 -22.73 -19.39
CA VAL A 201 8.53 -23.48 -18.40
C VAL A 201 7.27 -24.06 -19.04
N VAL A 202 6.54 -23.28 -19.84
CA VAL A 202 5.32 -23.75 -20.54
C VAL A 202 5.64 -24.90 -21.51
N ALA A 203 6.74 -24.80 -22.26
CA ALA A 203 7.18 -25.87 -23.17
C ALA A 203 7.51 -27.18 -22.44
N VAL A 204 8.17 -27.11 -21.27
CA VAL A 204 8.46 -28.30 -20.44
C VAL A 204 7.19 -28.94 -19.90
N LEU A 205 6.20 -28.14 -19.46
CA LEU A 205 4.91 -28.66 -18.96
C LEU A 205 4.07 -29.31 -20.07
N ALA A 206 4.09 -28.75 -21.29
CA ALA A 206 3.48 -29.36 -22.49
C ALA A 206 4.18 -30.69 -22.88
N GLY A 207 5.51 -30.75 -22.77
CA GLY A 207 6.27 -31.99 -22.98
C GLY A 207 5.95 -33.07 -21.94
N ALA A 208 5.86 -32.70 -20.65
CA ALA A 208 5.54 -33.61 -19.57
C ALA A 208 4.12 -34.20 -19.70
N THR A 209 3.11 -33.37 -19.99
CA THR A 209 1.73 -33.81 -20.15
C THR A 209 1.53 -34.71 -21.37
N THR A 210 2.14 -34.38 -22.52
CA THR A 210 2.08 -35.24 -23.73
C THR A 210 2.81 -36.58 -23.55
N TRP A 211 3.94 -36.62 -22.83
CA TRP A 211 4.60 -37.87 -22.46
C TRP A 211 3.76 -38.72 -21.50
N GLN A 212 3.14 -38.10 -20.49
CA GLN A 212 2.28 -38.80 -19.54
C GLN A 212 1.00 -39.34 -20.21
N ALA A 213 0.42 -38.60 -21.16
CA ALA A 213 -0.70 -39.06 -21.97
C ALA A 213 -0.33 -40.26 -22.87
N ARG A 214 0.85 -40.24 -23.50
CA ARG A 214 1.37 -41.41 -24.25
C ARG A 214 1.55 -42.62 -23.33
N ARG A 215 2.16 -42.44 -22.14
CA ARG A 215 2.38 -43.54 -21.19
C ARG A 215 1.08 -44.18 -20.68
N ARG A 216 -0.03 -43.43 -20.62
CA ARG A 216 -1.36 -43.96 -20.26
C ARG A 216 -2.05 -44.75 -21.39
N ARG A 217 -1.69 -44.52 -22.66
CA ARG A 217 -2.25 -45.29 -23.79
C ARG A 217 -1.59 -46.65 -23.93
N ASN A 218 -0.28 -46.75 -23.67
CA ASN A 218 0.49 -48.00 -23.74
C ASN A 218 0.34 -48.89 -22.48
N ALA A 219 -0.81 -48.82 -21.79
CA ALA A 219 -1.10 -49.53 -20.55
C ALA A 219 -2.58 -49.96 -20.47
N GLY A 220 -3.22 -50.13 -21.63
CA GLY A 220 -4.64 -50.43 -21.80
C GLY A 220 -4.95 -51.33 -23.00
N ASP A 221 -3.95 -52.10 -23.44
CA ASP A 221 -4.02 -53.29 -24.31
C ASP A 221 -3.36 -54.45 -23.53
#